data_AF-A0A3D4FNB2-F1
#
_entry.id   AF-A0A3D4FNB2-F1
#
_cell.length_a   1.000
_cell.length_b   1.000
_cell.length_c   1.000
_cell.angle_alpha   90.00
_cell.angle_beta   90.00
_cell.angle_gamma   90.00
#
_symmetry.space_group_name_H-M   'P 1'
#
loop_
_entity.id
_entity.type
_entity.pdbx_description
1 polymer ?
#
loop_
_entity_poly.entity_id
_entity_poly.type
_entity_poly.pdbx_seq_one_letter_code
_entity_poly.pdbx_strand_id
1 'polypeptide(L)'
;MILNISDVEMYPFDKAPSLKPEDRVYKDGMYKVGVHIPAGEYKVVPSNDMAYIEVIKDSTGILDSIITNDNLDAEKYITIEDGQQLKIHDALIKAGN
;
A
#
# COMPACT_ATOMS: atom_id res chain seq x y z
N MET A 1 21.02 -3.77 18.98
CA MET A 1 19.84 -4.06 18.14
C MET A 1 20.21 -5.22 17.23
N ILE A 2 19.50 -6.33 17.29
CA ILE A 2 19.69 -7.48 16.38
C ILE A 2 18.41 -7.55 15.55
N LEU A 3 18.52 -7.39 14.23
CA LEU A 3 17.41 -7.56 13.31
C LEU A 3 17.39 -9.04 12.87
N ASN A 4 16.39 -9.78 13.31
CA ASN A 4 16.15 -11.16 12.88
C ASN A 4 15.13 -11.15 11.75
N ILE A 5 15.48 -11.73 10.61
CA ILE A 5 14.64 -11.83 9.43
C ILE A 5 14.50 -13.31 9.10
N SER A 6 13.27 -13.80 8.95
CA SER A 6 12.93 -15.18 8.59
C SER A 6 11.88 -15.15 7.47
N ASP A 7 11.97 -16.06 6.50
CA ASP A 7 11.09 -16.16 5.33
C ASP A 7 10.99 -14.87 4.50
N VAL A 8 12.13 -14.29 4.13
CA VAL A 8 12.20 -13.12 3.23
C VAL A 8 13.12 -13.41 2.04
N GLU A 9 12.65 -13.04 0.85
CA GLU A 9 13.49 -12.93 -0.35
C GLU A 9 13.96 -11.49 -0.54
N MET A 10 15.27 -11.28 -0.65
CA MET A 10 15.86 -9.95 -0.90
C MET A 10 16.43 -9.88 -2.30
N TYR A 11 16.04 -8.84 -3.03
CA TYR A 11 16.52 -8.57 -4.38
C TYR A 11 17.26 -7.24 -4.42
N PRO A 12 18.37 -7.13 -5.18
CA PRO A 12 18.86 -5.83 -5.65
C PRO A 12 17.72 -5.05 -6.31
N PHE A 13 17.70 -3.73 -6.14
CA PHE A 13 16.58 -2.90 -6.62
C PHE A 13 16.32 -3.08 -8.13
N ASP A 14 17.37 -3.20 -8.93
CA ASP A 14 17.34 -3.46 -10.37
C ASP A 14 16.90 -4.87 -10.75
N LYS A 15 16.84 -5.79 -9.78
CA LYS A 15 16.44 -7.20 -9.96
C LYS A 15 15.18 -7.56 -9.17
N ALA A 16 14.55 -6.59 -8.52
CA ALA A 16 13.31 -6.83 -7.80
C ALA A 16 12.23 -7.27 -8.79
N PRO A 17 11.51 -8.38 -8.52
CA PRO A 17 10.37 -8.75 -9.34
C PRO A 17 9.36 -7.60 -9.32
N SER A 18 8.72 -7.37 -10.47
CA SER A 18 7.66 -6.37 -10.55
C SER A 18 6.55 -6.75 -9.58
N LEU A 19 6.26 -5.89 -8.60
CA LEU A 19 5.13 -6.04 -7.69
C LEU A 19 3.80 -5.63 -8.33
N LYS A 20 3.80 -5.23 -9.60
CA LYS A 20 2.58 -4.90 -10.34
C LYS A 20 1.76 -6.18 -10.57
N PRO A 21 0.58 -6.31 -9.95
CA PRO A 21 -0.30 -7.43 -10.18
C PRO A 21 -0.82 -7.40 -11.62
N GLU A 22 -0.87 -8.55 -12.30
CA GLU A 22 -1.43 -8.64 -13.66
C GLU A 22 -2.91 -8.24 -13.70
N ASP A 23 -3.64 -8.47 -12.62
CA ASP A 23 -5.06 -8.15 -12.43
C ASP A 23 -5.32 -6.74 -11.88
N ARG A 24 -4.25 -5.94 -11.68
CA ARG A 24 -4.31 -4.62 -11.03
C ARG A 24 -4.92 -4.65 -9.62
N VAL A 25 -4.82 -5.79 -8.93
CA VAL A 25 -5.29 -5.98 -7.55
C VAL A 25 -4.10 -6.00 -6.59
N TYR A 26 -3.99 -4.99 -5.74
CA TYR A 26 -2.96 -4.94 -4.70
C TYR A 26 -3.58 -5.40 -3.39
N LYS A 27 -2.86 -6.26 -2.65
CA LYS A 27 -3.30 -6.85 -1.38
C LYS A 27 -2.58 -6.18 -0.22
N ASP A 28 -2.73 -6.72 0.97
CA ASP A 28 -1.96 -6.36 2.15
C ASP A 28 -0.46 -6.17 1.87
N GLY A 29 0.06 -5.04 2.36
CA GLY A 29 1.46 -4.68 2.17
C GLY A 29 1.71 -3.17 2.23
N MET A 30 2.96 -2.80 1.98
CA MET A 30 3.41 -1.42 1.86
C MET A 30 3.91 -1.15 0.44
N TYR A 31 3.36 -0.13 -0.18
CA TYR A 31 3.61 0.23 -1.57
C TYR A 31 4.11 1.66 -1.67
N LYS A 32 5.22 1.86 -2.39
CA LYS A 32 5.68 3.20 -2.74
C LYS A 32 5.04 3.61 -4.06
N VAL A 33 4.32 4.72 -4.05
CA VAL A 33 3.61 5.23 -5.22
C VAL A 33 4.62 5.80 -6.22
N GLY A 34 4.47 5.41 -7.48
CA GLY A 34 5.43 5.66 -8.57
C GLY A 34 6.52 4.57 -8.71
N VAL A 35 6.63 3.63 -7.77
CA VAL A 35 7.59 2.52 -7.83
C VAL A 35 6.88 1.17 -7.86
N HIS A 36 6.14 0.84 -6.80
CA HIS A 36 5.42 -0.44 -6.67
C HIS A 36 4.01 -0.36 -7.25
N ILE A 37 3.36 0.80 -7.10
CA ILE A 37 1.99 1.07 -7.54
C ILE A 37 1.96 2.43 -8.27
N PRO A 38 1.30 2.57 -9.44
CA PRO A 38 1.18 3.87 -10.09
C PRO A 38 0.23 4.80 -9.34
N ALA A 39 0.49 6.11 -9.39
CA ALA A 39 -0.48 7.12 -8.92
C ALA A 39 -1.82 6.98 -9.66
N GLY A 40 -2.91 7.30 -8.97
CA GLY A 40 -4.27 7.20 -9.51
C GLY A 40 -5.34 6.98 -8.44
N GLU A 41 -6.55 6.73 -8.92
CA GLU A 41 -7.71 6.41 -8.09
C GLU A 41 -7.92 4.89 -8.01
N TYR A 42 -8.16 4.41 -6.79
CA TYR A 42 -8.33 3.00 -6.49
C TYR A 42 -9.57 2.77 -5.63
N LYS A 43 -10.30 1.71 -5.95
CA LYS A 43 -11.36 1.18 -5.10
C LYS A 43 -10.74 0.26 -4.06
N VAL A 44 -10.92 0.59 -2.80
CA VAL A 44 -10.58 -0.26 -1.66
C VAL A 44 -11.77 -1.16 -1.33
N VAL A 45 -11.48 -2.43 -1.10
CA VAL A 45 -12.44 -3.45 -0.70
C VAL A 45 -11.93 -4.06 0.61
N PRO A 46 -12.63 -3.83 1.74
CA PRO A 46 -12.26 -4.43 3.03
C PRO A 46 -12.45 -5.95 2.97
N SER A 47 -11.54 -6.71 3.56
CA SER A 47 -11.66 -8.17 3.69
C SER A 47 -12.36 -8.59 4.99
N ASN A 48 -12.31 -7.74 6.02
CA ASN A 48 -12.97 -7.90 7.30
C ASN A 48 -13.20 -6.53 7.98
N ASP A 49 -13.80 -6.53 9.18
CA ASP A 49 -14.09 -5.32 9.96
C ASP A 49 -12.85 -4.64 10.59
N MET A 50 -11.67 -5.22 10.42
CA MET A 50 -10.37 -4.69 10.87
C MET A 50 -9.55 -4.10 9.71
N ALA A 51 -10.14 -4.00 8.53
CA ALA A 51 -9.50 -3.43 7.36
C ALA A 51 -9.03 -2.00 7.63
N TYR A 52 -7.79 -1.71 7.25
CA TYR A 52 -7.16 -0.41 7.46
C TYR A 52 -6.35 0.01 6.24
N ILE A 53 -6.44 1.30 5.91
CA ILE A 53 -5.56 1.93 4.92
C ILE A 53 -4.90 3.16 5.50
N GLU A 54 -3.68 3.42 5.03
CA GLU A 54 -2.93 4.61 5.40
C GLU A 54 -2.11 5.07 4.20
N VAL A 55 -2.16 6.36 3.94
CA VAL A 55 -1.34 7.05 2.96
C VAL A 55 -0.50 8.08 3.69
N ILE A 56 0.82 7.96 3.57
CA ILE A 56 1.78 8.88 4.17
C ILE A 56 2.63 9.57 3.10
N LYS A 57 3.02 10.82 3.38
CA LYS A 57 3.88 11.63 2.50
C LYS A 57 5.37 11.26 2.62
N ASP A 58 5.78 10.69 3.76
CA ASP A 58 7.16 10.27 4.04
C ASP A 58 7.19 9.19 5.15
N SER A 59 8.32 8.48 5.28
CA SER A 59 8.50 7.38 6.25
C SER A 59 8.99 7.83 7.64
N THR A 60 8.79 9.09 8.04
CA THR A 60 9.30 9.57 9.34
C THR A 60 8.55 8.99 10.54
N GLY A 61 7.36 8.41 10.32
CA GLY A 61 6.56 7.75 11.34
C GLY A 61 5.90 8.71 12.34
N ILE A 62 5.82 10.00 11.99
CA ILE A 62 5.11 11.01 12.77
C ILE A 62 3.68 11.21 12.23
N LEU A 63 2.79 11.71 13.09
CA LEU A 63 1.39 11.94 12.72
C LEU A 63 1.24 12.93 11.54
N ASP A 64 2.10 13.94 11.47
CA ASP A 64 2.09 14.94 10.39
C ASP A 64 2.39 14.35 9.00
N SER A 65 2.91 13.12 8.94
CA SER A 65 3.17 12.43 7.68
C SER A 65 1.92 11.79 7.10
N ILE A 66 0.87 11.58 7.90
CA ILE A 66 -0.37 10.96 7.48
C ILE A 66 -1.15 11.95 6.62
N ILE A 67 -1.33 11.60 5.34
CA ILE A 67 -2.21 12.31 4.40
C ILE A 67 -3.64 11.87 4.63
N THR A 68 -3.86 10.56 4.70
CA THR A 68 -5.16 9.97 5.03
C THR A 68 -4.95 8.61 5.68
N ASN A 69 -5.83 8.26 6.61
CA ASN A 69 -5.99 6.90 7.08
C ASN A 69 -7.48 6.61 7.32
N ASP A 70 -7.84 5.34 7.30
CA ASP A 70 -9.23 4.95 7.54
C ASP A 70 -9.33 3.50 8.03
N ASN A 71 -10.26 3.26 8.95
CA ASN A 71 -10.73 1.91 9.28
C ASN A 71 -11.96 1.66 8.41
N LEU A 72 -11.92 0.62 7.59
CA LEU A 72 -12.89 0.41 6.53
C LEU A 72 -13.92 -0.64 6.93
N ASP A 73 -15.19 -0.24 6.96
CA ASP A 73 -16.36 -1.10 7.12
C ASP A 73 -17.10 -1.35 5.79
N ALA A 74 -16.79 -0.57 4.75
CA ALA A 74 -17.36 -0.65 3.42
C ALA A 74 -16.35 -0.29 2.33
N GLU A 75 -16.72 -0.56 1.08
CA GLU A 75 -15.91 -0.18 -0.08
C GLU A 75 -15.82 1.35 -0.21
N LYS A 76 -14.62 1.85 -0.54
CA LYS A 76 -14.33 3.29 -0.68
C LYS A 76 -13.34 3.56 -1.80
N TYR A 77 -13.33 4.76 -2.35
CA TYR A 77 -12.30 5.21 -3.28
C TYR A 77 -11.23 6.04 -2.57
N ILE A 78 -9.97 5.80 -2.94
CA ILE A 78 -8.82 6.59 -2.50
C ILE A 78 -8.03 7.07 -3.71
N THR A 79 -7.41 8.24 -3.58
CA THR A 79 -6.49 8.79 -4.58
C THR A 79 -5.11 8.86 -3.97
N ILE A 80 -4.14 8.32 -4.68
CA ILE A 80 -2.73 8.30 -4.28
C ILE A 80 -1.86 8.98 -5.34
N GLU A 81 -0.85 9.72 -4.89
CA GLU A 81 0.05 10.53 -5.72
C GLU A 81 1.50 10.04 -5.64
N ASP A 82 2.28 10.31 -6.69
CA ASP A 82 3.68 9.91 -6.76
C ASP A 82 4.49 10.41 -5.56
N GLY A 83 5.36 9.54 -5.03
CA GLY A 83 6.18 9.83 -3.86
C GLY A 83 5.54 9.48 -2.52
N GLN A 84 4.21 9.29 -2.47
CA GLN A 84 3.52 8.80 -1.28
C GLN A 84 3.84 7.33 -1.00
N GLN A 85 3.46 6.87 0.19
CA GLN A 85 3.47 5.47 0.57
C GLN A 85 2.08 5.05 1.02
N LEU A 86 1.63 3.91 0.51
CA LEU A 86 0.35 3.29 0.82
C LEU A 86 0.59 2.04 1.67
N LYS A 87 -0.10 1.93 2.79
CA LYS A 87 -0.22 0.71 3.59
C LYS A 87 -1.63 0.16 3.45
N ILE A 88 -1.72 -1.13 3.17
CA ILE A 88 -2.97 -1.90 3.08
C ILE A 88 -2.91 -2.99 4.15
N HIS A 89 -3.96 -3.12 4.94
CA HIS A 89 -4.11 -4.17 5.93
C HIS A 89 -5.53 -4.72 5.91
N ASP A 90 -5.67 -6.04 5.89
CA ASP A 90 -6.93 -6.77 5.82
C ASP A 90 -7.86 -6.25 4.69
N ALA A 91 -7.28 -5.85 3.56
CA ALA A 91 -7.99 -5.23 2.45
C ALA A 91 -7.29 -5.48 1.11
N LEU A 92 -7.98 -5.17 0.03
CA LEU A 92 -7.38 -5.09 -1.29
C LEU A 92 -7.79 -3.80 -1.98
N ILE A 93 -6.97 -3.34 -2.91
CA ILE A 93 -7.31 -2.21 -3.78
C ILE A 93 -7.29 -2.64 -5.24
N LYS A 94 -8.18 -2.05 -6.02
CA LYS A 94 -8.30 -2.28 -7.47
C LYS A 94 -8.30 -0.95 -8.20
N ALA A 95 -7.52 -0.84 -9.27
CA ALA A 95 -7.58 0.33 -10.13
C ALA A 95 -9.00 0.49 -10.70
N GLY A 96 -9.53 1.71 -10.72
CA GLY A 96 -10.76 2.00 -11.47
C GLY A 96 -10.57 1.69 -12.96
N ASN A 97 -11.61 1.15 -13.60
CA ASN A 97 -11.61 0.90 -15.05
C ASN A 97 -11.50 2.21 -15.86
#